data_AF-A0A101WIF9-F1
#
_entry.id   AF-A0A101WIF9-F1
#
_cell.length_a   1.000
_cell.length_b   1.000
_cell.length_c   1.000
_cell.angle_alpha   90.00
_cell.angle_beta   90.00
_cell.angle_gamma   90.00
#
_symmetry.space_group_name_H-M   'P 1'
#
loop_
_entity.id
_entity.type
_entity.pdbx_description
1 polymer ?
#
loop_
_entity_poly.entity_id
_entity_poly.type
_entity_poly.pdbx_seq_one_letter_code
_entity_poly.pdbx_strand_id
1 'polypeptide(L)' 'MRFIDCEMDKKQSYLAIMTLYRTGMRIGELLALTTKDIDFEKRTISISKSYQRFDGKDVITPPKTPKSKRIISK' A
#
# COMPACT_ATOMS: atom_id res chain seq x y z
N MET A 1 3.11 5.83 -21.71
CA MET A 1 2.75 5.95 -20.28
C MET A 1 1.69 7.06 -20.10
N ARG A 2 0.57 7.02 -20.83
CA ARG A 2 -0.41 8.13 -20.94
C ARG A 2 -1.40 8.27 -19.78
N PHE A 3 -1.40 7.33 -18.83
CA PHE A 3 -2.41 7.26 -17.77
C PHE A 3 -2.03 8.09 -16.53
N ILE A 4 -0.74 8.18 -16.21
CA ILE A 4 -0.25 8.86 -15.01
C ILE A 4 -0.32 10.38 -15.17
N ASP A 5 -0.07 10.89 -16.37
CA ASP A 5 -0.07 12.33 -16.66
C ASP A 5 -1.48 12.94 -16.58
N CYS A 6 -2.52 12.14 -16.80
CA CYS A 6 -3.92 12.59 -16.75
C CYS A 6 -4.48 12.63 -15.31
N GLU A 7 -3.95 11.79 -14.42
CA GLU A 7 -4.32 11.71 -12.99
C GLU A 7 -3.45 12.62 -12.09
N MET A 8 -2.59 13.45 -12.68
CA MET A 8 -1.71 14.39 -11.97
C MET A 8 -2.46 15.48 -11.18
N ASP A 9 -3.75 15.68 -11.44
CA ASP A 9 -4.59 16.64 -10.73
C ASP A 9 -4.74 16.29 -9.22
N LYS A 10 -4.50 15.02 -8.85
CA LYS A 10 -4.53 14.56 -7.46
C LYS A 10 -3.16 14.04 -7.04
N LYS A 11 -2.36 14.90 -6.40
CA LYS A 11 -1.03 14.55 -5.81
C LYS A 11 -1.06 13.24 -5.00
N GLN A 12 -2.14 12.97 -4.29
CA GLN A 12 -2.34 11.75 -3.51
C GLN A 12 -2.45 10.50 -4.39
N SER A 13 -3.23 10.55 -5.47
CA SER A 13 -3.38 9.43 -6.42
C SER A 13 -2.06 9.13 -7.13
N TYR A 14 -1.36 10.18 -7.57
CA TYR A 14 -0.04 10.04 -8.19
C TYR A 14 0.95 9.35 -7.24
N LEU A 15 1.02 9.79 -5.98
CA LEU A 15 1.91 9.19 -4.97
C LEU A 15 1.55 7.73 -4.68
N ALA A 16 0.26 7.42 -4.57
CA ALA A 16 -0.26 6.07 -4.36
C ALA A 16 0.12 5.13 -5.51
N ILE A 17 -0.14 5.54 -6.75
CA ILE A 17 0.19 4.77 -7.95
C ILE A 17 1.70 4.60 -8.10
N MET A 18 2.48 5.66 -7.89
CA MET A 18 3.94 5.61 -7.98
C MET A 18 4.54 4.70 -6.90
N THR A 19 3.99 4.73 -5.69
CA THR A 19 4.37 3.82 -4.61
C THR A 19 4.06 2.38 -4.98
N LEU A 20 2.84 2.09 -5.44
CA LEU A 20 2.45 0.76 -5.93
C LEU A 20 3.36 0.27 -7.06
N TYR A 21 3.69 1.14 -8.01
CA TYR A 21 4.55 0.81 -9.14
C TYR A 21 5.99 0.50 -8.69
N ARG A 22 6.53 1.28 -7.74
CA ARG A 22 7.91 1.11 -7.24
C ARG A 22 8.08 -0.09 -6.33
N THR A 23 7.04 -0.44 -5.57
CA THR A 23 7.07 -1.47 -4.52
C THR A 23 6.40 -2.78 -4.93
N GLY A 24 5.51 -2.77 -5.94
CA GLY A 24 4.76 -3.95 -6.39
C GLY A 24 3.72 -4.45 -5.37
N MET A 25 3.26 -3.59 -4.46
CA MET A 25 2.23 -3.94 -3.47
C MET A 25 0.86 -4.09 -4.11
N ARG A 26 -0.03 -4.85 -3.45
CA ARG A 26 -1.44 -4.90 -3.84
C ARG A 26 -2.16 -3.65 -3.32
N ILE A 27 -3.18 -3.17 -4.03
CA ILE A 27 -3.91 -1.95 -3.65
C ILE A 27 -4.53 -2.04 -2.24
N GLY A 28 -5.00 -3.22 -1.82
CA GLY A 28 -5.52 -3.44 -0.47
C GLY A 28 -4.45 -3.32 0.63
N GLU A 29 -3.19 -3.63 0.33
CA GLU A 29 -2.08 -3.42 1.27
C GLU A 29 -1.74 -1.94 1.40
N LEU A 30 -1.80 -1.18 0.30
CA LEU A 30 -1.64 0.28 0.33
C LEU A 30 -2.75 0.95 1.14
N LEU A 31 -4.00 0.53 0.96
CA LEU A 31 -5.16 1.08 1.70
C LEU A 31 -5.12 0.77 3.20
N ALA A 32 -4.48 -0.33 3.61
CA ALA A 32 -4.28 -0.67 5.02
C ALA A 32 -2.99 -0.11 5.62
N LEU A 33 -2.16 0.57 4.83
CA LEU A 33 -0.88 1.09 5.29
C LEU A 33 -1.11 2.25 6.26
N THR A 34 -0.51 2.14 7.46
CA THR A 34 -0.53 3.23 8.43
C THR A 34 0.82 3.92 8.50
N THR A 35 0.86 5.15 9.02
CA THR A 35 2.11 5.90 9.21
C THR A 35 3.12 5.16 10.10
N LYS A 36 2.65 4.26 10.98
CA LYS A 36 3.49 3.39 11.83
C LYS A 36 4.21 2.28 11.05
N ASP A 37 3.71 1.91 9.87
CA ASP A 37 4.28 0.86 9.03
C ASP A 37 5.40 1.38 8.11
N ILE A 38 5.58 2.71 8.03
CA ILE A 38 6.58 3.38 7.20
C ILE A 38 7.76 3.80 8.07
N ASP A 39 8.91 3.20 7.82
CA ASP A 39 10.16 3.57 8.47
C ASP A 39 10.96 4.47 7.51
N PHE A 40 10.97 5.78 7.79
CA PHE A 40 11.67 6.76 6.97
C PHE A 40 13.20 6.69 7.14
N GLU A 41 13.70 6.23 8.29
CA GLU A 41 15.14 6.10 8.53
C GLU A 41 15.70 4.94 7.70
N LYS A 42 15.03 3.80 7.74
CA LYS A 42 15.45 2.60 7.01
C LYS A 42 14.90 2.56 5.58
N ARG A 43 14.06 3.52 5.20
CA ARG A 43 13.34 3.56 3.90
C ARG A 43 12.61 2.25 3.60
N THR A 44 12.03 1.65 4.64
CA THR A 44 11.32 0.38 4.52
C THR A 44 9.83 0.56 4.74
N ILE A 45 9.04 -0.25 4.01
CA ILE A 45 7.59 -0.32 4.20
C ILE A 45 7.28 -1.72 4.73
N SER A 46 6.70 -1.77 5.92
CA SER A 46 6.28 -3.01 6.58
C SER A 46 4.84 -3.32 6.20
N ILE A 47 4.64 -4.30 5.32
CA ILE A 47 3.29 -4.71 4.94
C ILE A 47 2.81 -5.73 5.95
N SER A 48 1.98 -5.26 6.88
CA SER A 48 1.51 -6.06 8.02
C SER A 48 0.00 -6.32 8.02
N LYS A 49 -0.77 -5.67 7.13
CA LYS A 49 -2.24 -5.69 7.07
C LYS A 49 -2.71 -5.50 5.63
N SER A 50 -3.92 -5.97 5.33
CA SER A 50 -4.59 -5.71 4.05
C SER A 50 -6.03 -5.27 4.27
N TYR A 51 -6.44 -4.24 3.55
CA TYR A 51 -7.80 -3.75 3.52
C TYR A 51 -8.58 -4.56 2.48
N GLN A 52 -9.68 -5.16 2.92
CA GLN A 52 -10.61 -5.86 2.07
C GLN A 52 -12.02 -5.40 2.39
N ARG A 53 -12.82 -5.13 1.35
CA ARG A 53 -14.24 -4.87 1.51
C ARG A 53 -14.99 -6.17 1.27
N PHE A 54 -15.61 -6.70 2.32
CA PHE A 54 -16.51 -7.86 2.24
C PHE A 54 -17.91 -7.39 2.59
N ASP A 55 -18.87 -7.63 1.69
CA ASP A 55 -20.29 -7.39 1.92
C ASP A 55 -20.61 -5.95 2.41
N GLY A 56 -19.98 -4.96 1.77
CA GLY A 56 -20.13 -3.54 2.13
C GLY A 56 -19.44 -3.13 3.44
N LYS A 57 -18.81 -4.06 4.16
CA LYS A 57 -18.06 -3.79 5.40
C LYS A 57 -16.58 -3.67 5.10
N ASP A 58 -15.99 -2.64 5.67
CA ASP A 58 -14.57 -2.37 5.60
C ASP A 58 -13.85 -3.23 6.64
N VAL A 59 -13.20 -4.30 6.18
CA VAL A 59 -12.52 -5.26 7.05
C VAL A 59 -11.02 -5.12 6.85
N ILE A 60 -10.34 -4.69 7.91
CA ILE A 60 -8.88 -4.75 7.97
C ILE A 60 -8.53 -6.16 8.45
N THR A 61 -8.28 -7.05 7.51
CA THR A 61 -7.86 -8.40 7.84
C THR A 61 -6.37 -8.40 8.16
N PRO A 62 -5.95 -8.97 9.30
CA PRO A 62 -4.54 -9.31 9.47
C PRO A 62 -4.16 -10.35 8.40
N PRO A 63 -2.90 -10.36 7.94
CA PRO A 63 -2.42 -11.29 6.95
C PRO A 63 -2.73 -12.72 7.38
N LYS A 64 -3.30 -13.50 6.46
CA LYS A 64 -3.76 -14.87 6.68
C LYS A 64 -2.65 -15.80 7.22
N THR A 65 -1.38 -15.41 7.06
CA THR A 65 -0.22 -16.08 7.65
C THR A 65 0.84 -15.05 8.11
N PRO A 66 1.57 -15.31 9.20
CA PRO A 66 2.68 -14.46 9.65
C PRO A 66 3.80 -14.34 8.61
N LYS A 67 3.91 -15.30 7.68
CA LYS A 67 4.81 -15.25 6.51
C LYS A 67 4.46 -14.17 5.49
N SER A 68 3.22 -13.67 5.48
CA SER A 68 2.81 -12.60 4.57
C SER A 68 3.20 -11.21 5.08
N LYS A 69 3.78 -11.12 6.29
CA LYS A 69 4.48 -9.91 6.75
C LYS A 69 5.78 -9.80 5.98
N ARG A 70 5.81 -8.87 5.04
CA ARG A 70 6.98 -8.60 4.21
C ARG A 70 7.43 -7.18 4.44
N ILE A 71 8.74 -7.01 4.58
CA ILE A 71 9.39 -5.71 4.63
C ILE A 71 9.91 -5.48 3.23
N ILE A 72 9.38 -4.47 2.55
CA ILE A 72 9.94 -4.03 1.28
C ILE A 72 11.03 -3.00 1.62
N SER A 73 12.28 -3.39 1.41
CA SER A 73 13.45 -2.51 1.46
C SER A 73 14.01 -2.35 0.06
N LYS A 74 14.40 -1.14 -0.31
CA LYS A 74 15.06 -0.84 -1.58
C LYS A 74 16.27 0.06 -1.36
#